data_AF-A0A4Y2ANG3-F1
#
_entry.id   AF-A0A4Y2ANG3-F1
#
_cell.length_a   1.000
_cell.length_b   1.000
_cell.length_c   1.000
_cell.angle_alpha   90.00
_cell.angle_beta   90.00
_cell.angle_gamma   90.00
#
_symmetry.space_group_name_H-M   'P 1'
#
loop_
_entity.id
_entity.type
_entity.pdbx_description
1 polymer ?
#
loop_
_entity_poly.entity_id
_entity_poly.type
_entity_poly.pdbx_seq_one_letter_code
_entity_poly.pdbx_strand_id
1 'polypeptide(L)'
;MPGMRHPSIIIYDVPISTEFEDAQRAIQIHPESKQDLKIRFRLKGRKENTNHLNLEAPSPAFHKLKNLGGIAINWNMYQLKEFVHIKRCTTCQAFTHTANSGHCKNVTPFCGCCGGRHYTWKCRSREDFCINCSESNRPLGTNRKTDHRAVDL
;
A
#
# COMPACT_ATOMS: atom_id res chain seq x y z
N MET A 1 -3.77 -0.02 -21.85
CA MET A 1 -3.21 -0.65 -20.64
C MET A 1 -2.47 0.42 -19.85
N PRO A 2 -2.58 0.52 -18.51
CA PRO A 2 -1.74 1.43 -17.75
C PRO A 2 -0.26 1.09 -18.03
N GLY A 3 0.55 2.09 -18.38
CA GLY A 3 1.97 1.88 -18.69
C GLY A 3 2.69 1.16 -17.54
N MET A 4 3.73 0.38 -17.88
CA MET A 4 4.57 -0.34 -16.92
C MET A 4 5.08 0.64 -15.87
N ARG A 5 4.54 0.54 -14.65
CA ARG A 5 5.00 1.34 -13.51
C ARG A 5 6.20 0.63 -12.91
N HIS A 6 7.23 1.39 -12.57
CA HIS A 6 8.31 0.85 -11.79
C HIS A 6 7.79 0.43 -10.41
N PRO A 7 8.33 -0.65 -9.82
CA PRO A 7 7.98 -1.05 -8.47
C PRO A 7 8.39 0.03 -7.47
N SER A 8 7.72 0.03 -6.31
CA SER A 8 7.94 1.03 -5.26
C SER A 8 8.43 0.39 -3.98
N ILE A 9 9.33 1.08 -3.28
CA ILE A 9 9.86 0.73 -1.96
C ILE A 9 9.40 1.78 -0.96
N ILE A 10 9.14 1.36 0.27
CA ILE A 10 8.83 2.24 1.40
C ILE A 10 9.91 2.12 2.48
N ILE A 11 10.36 3.27 2.97
CA ILE A 11 11.18 3.39 4.18
C ILE A 11 10.26 3.82 5.31
N TYR A 12 10.23 3.06 6.40
CA TYR A 12 9.35 3.35 7.54
C TYR A 12 9.97 4.32 8.54
N ASP A 13 9.10 5.10 9.19
CA ASP A 13 9.35 5.94 10.38
C ASP A 13 10.63 6.79 10.35
N VAL A 14 10.90 7.44 9.22
CA VAL A 14 12.01 8.39 9.07
C VAL A 14 11.61 9.75 9.68
N PRO A 15 12.46 10.42 10.49
CA PRO A 15 12.15 11.73 11.06
C PRO A 15 11.66 12.73 10.00
N ILE A 16 10.68 13.57 10.34
CA ILE A 16 10.15 14.59 9.42
C ILE A 16 11.26 15.56 8.96
N SER A 17 12.23 15.84 9.84
CA SER A 17 13.40 16.66 9.59
C SER A 17 14.43 16.05 8.63
N THR A 18 14.28 14.77 8.26
CA THR A 18 15.17 14.17 7.26
C THR A 18 14.85 14.74 5.89
N GLU A 19 15.83 15.37 5.26
CA GLU A 19 15.70 15.91 3.92
C GLU A 19 15.73 14.81 2.87
N PHE A 20 15.08 15.05 1.73
CA PHE A 20 15.08 14.09 0.63
C PHE A 20 16.49 13.79 0.12
N GLU A 21 17.38 14.79 0.12
CA GLU A 21 18.77 14.66 -0.29
C GLU A 21 19.57 13.71 0.60
N ASP A 22 19.34 13.72 1.92
CA ASP A 22 20.01 12.79 2.85
C ASP A 22 19.57 11.35 2.58
N ALA A 23 18.27 11.15 2.37
CA ALA A 23 17.72 9.84 2.02
C ALA A 23 18.23 9.36 0.65
N GLN A 24 18.33 10.25 -0.35
CA GLN A 24 18.91 9.92 -1.65
C GLN A 24 20.39 9.58 -1.55
N ARG A 25 21.18 10.34 -0.78
CA ARG A 25 22.60 10.05 -0.56
C ARG A 25 22.80 8.69 0.11
N ALA A 26 22.04 8.39 1.15
CA ALA A 26 22.07 7.08 1.81
C ALA A 26 21.84 5.93 0.81
N ILE A 27 20.84 6.11 -0.07
CA ILE A 27 20.53 5.14 -1.13
C ILE A 27 21.68 5.05 -2.13
N GLN A 28 22.25 6.16 -2.60
CA GLN A 28 23.31 6.17 -3.61
C GLN A 28 24.64 5.56 -3.15
N ILE A 29 24.92 5.52 -1.83
CA ILE A 29 26.12 4.87 -1.27
C ILE A 29 26.14 3.37 -1.59
N HIS A 30 24.96 2.77 -1.70
CA HIS A 30 24.84 1.37 -2.06
C HIS A 30 25.18 1.17 -3.56
N PRO A 31 26.15 0.31 -3.91
CA PRO A 31 26.59 0.15 -5.30
C PRO A 31 25.49 -0.38 -6.22
N GLU A 32 24.50 -1.06 -5.63
CA GLU A 32 23.26 -1.52 -6.27
C GLU A 32 22.29 -0.43 -6.74
N SER A 33 22.44 0.82 -6.28
CA SER A 33 21.50 1.94 -6.47
C SER A 33 22.02 3.04 -7.39
N LYS A 34 23.03 2.77 -8.21
CA LYS A 34 23.49 3.66 -9.31
C LYS A 34 22.43 3.95 -10.39
N GLN A 35 21.19 3.48 -10.21
CA GLN A 35 20.07 3.74 -11.10
C GLN A 35 19.18 4.82 -10.49
N ASP A 36 18.62 5.70 -11.32
CA ASP A 36 17.80 6.85 -10.90
C ASP A 36 16.62 6.44 -9.99
N LEU A 37 16.87 6.48 -8.69
CA LEU A 37 15.88 6.23 -7.65
C LEU A 37 15.19 7.56 -7.34
N LYS A 38 13.89 7.59 -7.58
CA LYS A 38 13.09 8.80 -7.43
C LYS A 38 12.23 8.71 -6.18
N ILE A 39 12.42 9.65 -5.26
CA ILE A 39 11.49 9.80 -4.15
C ILE A 39 10.19 10.39 -4.67
N ARG A 40 9.06 9.75 -4.37
CA ARG A 40 7.74 10.08 -4.91
C ARG A 40 6.95 10.98 -3.96
N PHE A 41 6.79 10.56 -2.71
CA PHE A 41 5.98 11.27 -1.70
C PHE A 41 6.30 10.76 -0.29
N ARG A 42 5.80 11.50 0.71
CA ARG A 42 5.81 11.14 2.12
C ARG A 42 4.42 10.65 2.55
N LEU A 43 4.37 9.65 3.41
CA LEU A 43 3.15 9.24 4.13
C LEU A 43 3.36 9.50 5.62
N LYS A 44 2.28 9.73 6.36
CA LYS A 44 2.37 9.85 7.82
C LYS A 44 2.98 8.58 8.43
N GLY A 45 3.94 8.77 9.32
CA GLY A 45 4.58 7.68 10.05
C GLY A 45 3.67 7.05 11.12
N ARG A 46 4.12 5.92 11.68
CA ARG A 46 3.45 5.27 12.82
C ARG A 46 3.80 5.97 14.13
N LYS A 47 5.01 6.52 14.20
CA LYS A 47 5.53 7.26 15.35
C LYS A 47 5.30 8.77 15.18
N GLU A 48 5.19 9.47 16.30
CA GLU A 48 5.15 10.94 16.28
C GLU A 48 6.40 11.50 15.60
N ASN A 49 6.23 12.61 14.87
CA ASN A 49 7.30 13.30 14.16
C ASN A 49 8.09 12.44 13.15
N THR A 50 7.44 11.42 12.58
CA THR A 50 8.02 10.60 11.51
C THR A 50 7.13 10.53 10.26
N ASN A 51 7.76 10.26 9.13
CA ASN A 51 7.15 9.97 7.84
C ASN A 51 7.62 8.63 7.31
N HIS A 52 6.81 7.99 6.49
CA HIS A 52 7.29 6.96 5.58
C HIS A 52 7.71 7.60 4.26
N LEU A 53 8.83 7.18 3.70
CA LEU A 53 9.32 7.66 2.40
C LEU A 53 8.99 6.63 1.32
N ASN A 54 8.26 7.05 0.29
CA ASN A 54 8.00 6.21 -0.87
C ASN A 54 9.00 6.51 -2.00
N LEU A 55 9.61 5.45 -2.52
CA LEU A 55 10.66 5.47 -3.52
C LEU A 55 10.20 4.64 -4.71
N GLU A 56 10.42 5.15 -5.91
CA GLU A 56 10.29 4.36 -7.13
C GLU A 56 11.66 3.92 -7.62
N ALA A 57 11.77 2.64 -7.96
CA ALA A 57 13.02 2.00 -8.33
C ALA A 57 12.86 1.19 -9.61
N PRO A 58 13.77 1.29 -10.59
CA PRO A 58 13.83 0.32 -11.67
C PRO A 58 13.98 -1.11 -11.14
N SER A 59 13.44 -2.09 -11.87
CA SER A 59 13.38 -3.50 -11.41
C SER A 59 14.70 -4.07 -10.87
N PRO A 60 15.87 -3.85 -11.50
CA PRO A 60 17.14 -4.35 -10.98
C PRO A 60 17.53 -3.74 -9.62
N ALA A 61 17.37 -2.41 -9.47
CA ALA A 61 17.62 -1.72 -8.21
C ALA A 61 16.62 -2.14 -7.13
N PHE A 62 15.36 -2.31 -7.50
CA PHE A 62 14.29 -2.72 -6.59
C PHE A 62 14.59 -4.05 -5.90
N HIS A 63 14.94 -5.09 -6.64
CA HIS A 63 15.21 -6.41 -6.07
C HIS A 63 16.40 -6.39 -5.11
N LYS A 64 17.45 -5.62 -5.44
CA LYS A 64 18.63 -5.48 -4.57
C LYS A 64 18.29 -4.73 -3.28
N LEU A 65 17.61 -3.59 -3.38
CA LEU A 65 17.16 -2.81 -2.22
C LEU A 65 16.17 -3.59 -1.33
N LYS A 66 15.28 -4.37 -1.94
CA LYS A 66 14.37 -5.26 -1.20
C LYS A 66 15.14 -6.32 -0.41
N ASN A 67 16.22 -6.86 -0.96
CA ASN A 67 17.06 -7.86 -0.31
C ASN A 67 17.95 -7.28 0.79
N LEU A 68 18.28 -5.99 0.76
CA LEU A 68 19.02 -5.33 1.87
C LEU A 68 18.23 -5.34 3.18
N GLY A 69 16.90 -5.28 3.12
CA GLY A 69 16.01 -5.27 4.30
C GLY A 69 16.04 -3.97 5.11
N GLY A 70 17.11 -3.17 5.02
CA GLY A 70 17.21 -1.85 5.63
C GLY A 70 18.36 -1.00 5.09
N ILE A 71 18.34 0.27 5.47
CA ILE A 71 19.29 1.28 5.02
C ILE A 71 19.66 2.25 6.13
N ALA A 72 20.93 2.67 6.17
CA ALA A 72 21.41 3.67 7.11
C ALA A 72 21.17 5.08 6.58
N ILE A 73 20.41 5.90 7.29
CA ILE A 73 20.24 7.35 7.01
C ILE A 73 20.62 8.11 8.28
N ASN A 74 21.55 9.07 8.18
CA ASN A 74 22.02 9.86 9.32
C ASN A 74 22.32 9.00 10.56
N TRP A 75 23.13 7.94 10.36
CA TRP A 75 23.56 6.98 11.40
C TRP A 75 22.46 6.11 12.02
N ASN A 76 21.25 6.13 11.48
CA ASN A 76 20.13 5.32 11.95
C ASN A 76 19.70 4.31 10.89
N MET A 77 19.39 3.08 11.30
CA MET A 77 18.92 2.03 10.42
C MET A 77 17.40 2.08 10.25
N TYR A 78 16.93 2.09 9.01
CA TYR A 78 15.51 2.11 8.67
C TYR A 78 15.14 0.90 7.83
N GLN A 79 13.94 0.36 8.05
CA GLN A 79 13.45 -0.80 7.31
C GLN A 79 13.01 -0.41 5.90
N LEU A 80 13.49 -1.17 4.91
CA LEU A 80 13.04 -1.13 3.53
C LEU A 80 12.03 -2.25 3.30
N LYS A 81 10.86 -1.92 2.74
CA LYS A 81 9.91 -2.94 2.27
C LYS A 81 9.37 -2.59 0.90
N GLU A 82 8.89 -3.61 0.20
CA GLU A 82 8.07 -3.41 -0.99
C GLU A 82 6.81 -2.64 -0.62
N PHE A 83 6.49 -1.64 -1.43
CA PHE A 83 5.27 -0.86 -1.33
C PHE A 83 4.35 -1.19 -2.50
N VAL A 84 3.26 -1.89 -2.20
CA VAL A 84 2.21 -2.16 -3.17
C VAL A 84 1.10 -1.14 -2.97
N HIS A 85 0.92 -0.25 -3.94
CA HIS A 85 -0.17 0.73 -3.91
C HIS A 85 -1.50 0.07 -4.31
N ILE A 86 -2.10 -0.70 -3.40
CA ILE A 86 -3.40 -1.32 -3.63
C ILE A 86 -4.49 -0.26 -3.47
N LYS A 87 -5.20 0.03 -4.57
CA LYS A 87 -6.39 0.88 -4.53
C LYS A 87 -7.62 0.01 -4.28
N ARG A 88 -8.47 0.44 -3.33
CA ARG A 88 -9.78 -0.17 -3.07
C ARG A 88 -10.88 0.76 -3.58
N CYS A 89 -11.85 0.19 -4.26
CA CYS A 89 -13.05 0.89 -4.67
C CYS A 89 -13.96 1.09 -3.44
N THR A 90 -14.26 2.34 -3.10
CA THR A 90 -15.14 2.66 -1.96
C THR A 90 -16.59 2.26 -2.19
N THR A 91 -16.99 2.06 -3.45
CA THR A 91 -18.34 1.60 -3.80
C THR A 91 -18.47 0.08 -3.72
N CYS A 92 -17.58 -0.69 -4.36
CA CYS A 92 -17.74 -2.15 -4.43
C CYS A 92 -16.81 -2.95 -3.52
N GLN A 93 -15.94 -2.28 -2.77
CA GLN A 93 -14.90 -2.87 -1.90
C GLN A 93 -13.81 -3.68 -2.63
N ALA A 94 -13.94 -3.93 -3.93
CA ALA A 94 -12.92 -4.63 -4.71
C ALA A 94 -11.64 -3.79 -4.88
N PHE A 95 -10.53 -4.49 -5.12
CA PHE A 95 -9.23 -3.88 -5.39
C PHE A 95 -9.08 -3.50 -6.86
N THR A 96 -7.93 -2.90 -7.19
CA THR A 96 -7.45 -2.53 -8.56
C THR A 96 -8.14 -1.34 -9.23
N HIS A 97 -9.21 -0.80 -8.68
CA HIS A 97 -9.88 0.40 -9.19
C HIS A 97 -10.44 1.30 -8.08
N THR A 98 -10.86 2.51 -8.43
CA THR A 98 -11.52 3.46 -7.52
C THR A 98 -12.97 3.66 -7.93
N ALA A 99 -13.81 4.16 -7.03
CA ALA A 99 -15.23 4.41 -7.34
C ALA A 99 -15.42 5.30 -8.59
N ASN A 100 -14.52 6.26 -8.81
CA ASN A 100 -14.62 7.25 -9.89
C ASN A 100 -13.96 6.79 -11.20
N SER A 101 -13.41 5.57 -11.28
CA SER A 101 -12.59 5.16 -12.43
C SER A 101 -13.40 4.69 -13.66
N GLY A 102 -14.72 4.84 -13.70
CA GLY A 102 -15.62 4.33 -14.77
C GLY A 102 -15.73 2.80 -14.84
N HIS A 103 -14.75 2.06 -14.31
CA HIS A 103 -14.72 0.60 -14.24
C HIS A 103 -15.63 0.02 -13.13
N CYS A 104 -16.07 0.83 -12.17
CA CYS A 104 -17.00 0.40 -11.15
C CYS A 104 -18.43 0.39 -11.72
N LYS A 105 -18.95 -0.81 -12.01
CA LYS A 105 -20.33 -1.00 -12.50
C LYS A 105 -21.39 -0.98 -11.39
N ASN A 106 -20.98 -0.90 -10.13
CA ASN A 106 -21.91 -0.87 -9.00
C ASN A 106 -22.45 0.54 -8.79
N VAL A 107 -23.78 0.67 -8.82
CA VAL A 107 -24.49 1.92 -8.49
C VAL A 107 -24.72 2.03 -6.98
N THR A 108 -25.21 0.95 -6.35
CA THR A 108 -25.38 0.87 -4.90
C THR A 108 -24.09 0.36 -4.25
N PRO A 109 -23.57 1.03 -3.21
CA PRO A 109 -22.36 0.58 -2.54
C PRO A 109 -22.57 -0.71 -1.75
N PHE A 110 -21.53 -1.52 -1.70
CA PHE A 110 -21.34 -2.58 -0.71
C PHE A 110 -20.74 -1.98 0.56
N CYS A 111 -21.28 -2.36 1.71
CA CYS A 111 -20.81 -1.94 3.02
C CYS A 111 -19.46 -2.57 3.31
N GLY A 112 -18.49 -1.74 3.72
CA GLY A 112 -17.16 -2.20 4.10
C GLY A 112 -17.13 -3.01 5.40
N CYS A 113 -18.17 -2.94 6.24
CA CYS A 113 -18.24 -3.69 7.50
C CYS A 113 -18.90 -5.06 7.31
N CYS A 114 -20.12 -5.10 6.73
CA CYS A 114 -20.93 -6.33 6.68
C CYS A 114 -21.21 -6.85 5.27
N GLY A 115 -20.65 -6.25 4.21
CA GLY A 115 -20.90 -6.65 2.83
C GLY A 115 -22.34 -6.40 2.32
N GLY A 116 -23.23 -5.77 3.10
CA GLY A 116 -24.59 -5.44 2.66
C GLY A 116 -24.68 -4.28 1.66
N ARG A 117 -25.81 -4.12 0.96
CA ARG A 117 -26.03 -3.06 -0.05
C ARG A 117 -26.44 -1.73 0.59
N HIS A 118 -25.50 -1.06 1.24
CA HIS A 118 -25.66 0.28 1.83
C HIS A 118 -24.30 0.95 2.04
N TYR A 119 -24.31 2.25 2.31
CA TYR A 119 -23.10 2.98 2.69
C TYR A 119 -22.57 2.50 4.05
N THR A 120 -21.26 2.26 4.16
CA THR A 120 -20.63 1.79 5.40
C THR A 120 -20.99 2.62 6.64
N TRP A 121 -21.08 3.95 6.51
CA TRP A 121 -21.42 4.83 7.62
C TRP A 121 -22.89 4.69 8.11
N LYS A 122 -23.76 4.03 7.34
CA LYS A 122 -25.13 3.66 7.74
C LYS A 122 -25.23 2.23 8.28
N CYS A 123 -24.12 1.52 8.41
CA CYS A 123 -24.13 0.13 8.84
C CYS A 123 -24.65 0.00 10.28
N ARG A 124 -25.57 -0.94 10.50
CA ARG A 124 -26.10 -1.30 11.84
C ARG A 124 -25.82 -2.75 12.21
N SER A 125 -25.09 -3.48 11.38
CA SER A 125 -24.66 -4.85 11.68
C SER A 125 -23.73 -4.85 12.88
N ARG A 126 -23.88 -5.86 13.75
CA ARG A 126 -22.93 -6.16 14.83
C ARG A 126 -21.85 -7.15 14.38
N GLU A 127 -22.07 -7.82 13.26
CA GLU A 127 -21.17 -8.80 12.68
C GLU A 127 -20.42 -8.17 11.51
N ASP A 128 -19.11 -8.41 11.49
CA ASP A 128 -18.24 -8.04 10.38
C ASP A 128 -18.22 -9.18 9.35
N PHE A 129 -18.26 -8.80 8.08
CA PHE A 129 -18.27 -9.69 6.94
C PHE A 129 -17.53 -9.07 5.74
N CYS A 130 -16.44 -9.72 5.35
CA CYS A 130 -15.60 -9.30 4.24
C CYS A 130 -16.12 -9.88 2.92
N ILE A 131 -16.79 -9.02 2.14
CA ILE A 131 -17.28 -9.38 0.80
C ILE A 131 -16.15 -9.91 -0.11
N ASN A 132 -14.93 -9.35 -0.01
CA ASN A 132 -13.81 -9.76 -0.85
C ASN A 132 -13.33 -11.18 -0.54
N CYS A 133 -13.22 -11.55 0.74
CA CYS A 133 -12.81 -12.90 1.14
C CYS A 133 -13.89 -13.92 0.76
N SER A 134 -15.17 -13.58 0.97
CA SER A 134 -16.30 -14.41 0.55
C SER A 134 -16.30 -14.66 -0.97
N GLU A 135 -16.21 -13.60 -1.77
CA GLU A 135 -16.17 -13.71 -3.23
C GLU A 135 -14.93 -14.44 -3.73
N SER A 136 -13.78 -14.32 -3.04
CA SER A 136 -12.57 -15.05 -3.40
C SER A 136 -12.64 -16.55 -3.05
N ASN A 137 -13.31 -16.90 -1.95
CA ASN A 137 -13.48 -18.30 -1.53
C ASN A 137 -14.30 -19.11 -2.51
N ARG A 138 -15.34 -18.51 -3.10
CA ARG A 138 -16.29 -19.19 -3.98
C ARG A 138 -15.66 -19.84 -5.22
N PRO A 139 -14.87 -19.14 -6.08
CA PRO A 139 -14.25 -19.74 -7.25
C PRO A 139 -13.01 -20.59 -6.92
N LEU A 140 -12.31 -20.29 -5.81
CA LEU A 140 -11.06 -20.96 -5.45
C LEU A 140 -11.24 -22.19 -4.55
N GLY A 141 -12.46 -22.42 -4.03
CA GLY A 141 -12.72 -23.49 -3.07
C GLY A 141 -11.96 -23.33 -1.75
N THR A 142 -11.54 -22.11 -1.41
CA THR A 142 -10.78 -21.83 -0.19
C THR A 142 -11.72 -21.50 0.97
N ASN A 143 -11.25 -21.67 2.20
CA ASN A 143 -12.00 -21.34 3.42
C ASN A 143 -11.32 -20.24 4.23
N ARG A 144 -10.95 -19.12 3.57
CA ARG A 144 -10.36 -17.97 4.27
C ARG A 144 -11.41 -17.33 5.16
N LYS A 145 -11.01 -16.92 6.36
CA LYS A 145 -11.85 -16.19 7.31
C LYS A 145 -12.51 -14.98 6.65
N THR A 146 -13.81 -14.80 6.90
CA THR A 146 -14.62 -13.69 6.38
C THR A 146 -15.14 -12.77 7.48
N ASP A 147 -14.93 -13.12 8.75
CA ASP A 147 -15.36 -12.42 9.97
C ASP A 147 -14.48 -11.20 10.30
N HIS A 148 -14.27 -10.33 9.31
CA HIS A 148 -13.53 -9.07 9.44
C HIS A 148 -14.04 -8.05 8.43
N ARG A 149 -13.68 -6.77 8.57
CA ARG A 149 -14.12 -5.75 7.62
C ARG A 149 -13.30 -5.82 6.35
N ALA A 150 -13.92 -5.43 5.23
CA ALA A 150 -13.22 -5.29 3.95
C ALA A 150 -12.16 -4.16 3.96
N VAL A 151 -12.09 -3.39 5.05
CA VAL A 151 -11.15 -2.28 5.23
C VAL A 151 -9.93 -2.62 6.10
N ASP A 152 -9.92 -3.78 6.75
CA ASP A 152 -8.91 -4.16 7.76
C ASP A 152 -7.64 -4.81 7.16
N LEU A 153 -7.27 -4.47 5.93
CA LEU A 153 -6.06 -4.98 5.25
C LEU A 153 -4.78 -4.23 5.64
#